data_AF-A0A3D5JLT9-F1
#
_entry.id   AF-A0A3D5JLT9-F1
#
_cell.length_a   1.000
_cell.length_b   1.000
_cell.length_c   1.000
_cell.angle_alpha   90.00
_cell.angle_beta   90.00
_cell.angle_gamma   90.00
#
_symmetry.space_group_name_H-M   'P 1'
#
loop_
_entity.id
_entity.type
_entity.pdbx_description
1 polymer ?
#
loop_
_entity_poly.entity_id
_entity_poly.type
_entity_poly.pdbx_seq_one_letter_code
_entity_poly.pdbx_strand_id
1 'polypeptide(L)'
;AEAAHGDQLQAAGRNNAHYVLPALDRIAHDSRILDAVEDIIGHDILVAGTTLFIKEPETEGFISWHQDARYIGLEPHDWVTAWLAISDVTEENGCMRMMPGTHKAPLVEHVDTYGEDNMLTRGQTVPDVDETKAVPVPLKPG
;
A
#
# COMPACT_ATOMS: atom_id res chain seq x y z
N ALA A 1 13.38 -13.83 -15.11
CA ALA A 1 12.64 -13.85 -13.83
C ALA A 1 11.14 -14.02 -14.11
N GLU A 2 10.50 -13.11 -14.85
CA GLU A 2 9.08 -13.24 -15.27
C GLU A 2 8.80 -14.53 -16.04
N ALA A 3 9.65 -14.93 -16.99
CA ALA A 3 9.49 -16.20 -17.73
C ALA A 3 9.63 -17.47 -16.86
N ALA A 4 10.15 -17.36 -15.63
CA ALA A 4 10.34 -18.49 -14.71
C ALA A 4 9.32 -18.50 -13.56
N HIS A 5 8.65 -17.37 -13.28
CA HIS A 5 7.82 -17.16 -12.09
C HIS A 5 6.54 -16.35 -12.36
N GLY A 6 6.06 -16.26 -13.62
CA GLY A 6 4.93 -15.41 -14.00
C GLY A 6 3.65 -15.63 -13.18
N ASP A 7 3.37 -16.87 -12.80
CA ASP A 7 2.19 -17.20 -11.97
C ASP A 7 2.38 -16.85 -10.48
N GLN A 8 3.63 -16.65 -10.02
CA GLN A 8 3.96 -16.35 -8.62
C GLN A 8 3.67 -14.89 -8.24
N LEU A 9 3.29 -14.02 -9.19
CA LEU A 9 2.85 -12.65 -8.93
C LEU A 9 1.34 -12.45 -9.18
N GLN A 10 0.60 -13.54 -9.39
CA GLN A 10 -0.87 -13.53 -9.29
C GLN A 10 -1.29 -13.29 -7.83
N ALA A 11 -2.54 -12.86 -7.59
CA ALA A 11 -3.02 -12.29 -6.34
C ALA A 11 -2.35 -12.78 -5.03
N ALA A 12 -2.36 -14.08 -4.76
CA ALA A 12 -1.80 -14.65 -3.52
C ALA A 12 -0.27 -14.47 -3.39
N GLY A 13 0.48 -14.44 -4.50
CA GLY A 13 1.93 -14.31 -4.50
C GLY A 13 2.44 -12.86 -4.48
N ARG A 14 1.54 -11.88 -4.44
CA ARG A 14 1.90 -10.45 -4.32
C ARG A 14 2.30 -10.05 -2.90
N ASN A 15 1.86 -10.80 -1.90
CA ASN A 15 2.19 -10.55 -0.50
C ASN A 15 3.48 -11.25 -0.11
N ASN A 16 4.36 -10.53 0.58
CA ASN A 16 5.63 -10.99 1.11
C ASN A 16 6.57 -11.63 0.07
N ALA A 17 6.46 -11.18 -1.17
CA ALA A 17 7.28 -11.67 -2.27
C ALA A 17 8.79 -11.41 -2.06
N HIS A 18 9.16 -10.45 -1.20
CA HIS A 18 10.55 -10.22 -0.77
C HIS A 18 11.20 -11.45 -0.14
N TYR A 19 10.46 -12.35 0.51
CA TYR A 19 11.02 -13.58 1.08
C TYR A 19 11.61 -14.54 0.03
N VAL A 20 11.14 -14.46 -1.22
CA VAL A 20 11.51 -15.43 -2.27
C VAL A 20 12.08 -14.79 -3.53
N LEU A 21 11.93 -13.47 -3.70
CA LEU A 21 12.47 -12.71 -4.83
C LEU A 21 13.58 -11.75 -4.37
N PRO A 22 14.87 -12.07 -4.62
CA PRO A 22 16.00 -11.25 -4.18
C PRO A 22 15.97 -9.80 -4.69
N ALA A 23 15.30 -9.54 -5.81
CA ALA A 23 15.14 -8.18 -6.32
C ALA A 23 14.26 -7.32 -5.40
N LEU A 24 13.17 -7.89 -4.86
CA LEU A 24 12.26 -7.19 -3.96
C LEU A 24 12.84 -7.09 -2.55
N ASP A 25 13.57 -8.11 -2.11
CA ASP A 25 14.35 -8.06 -0.86
C ASP A 25 15.34 -6.90 -0.84
N ARG A 26 16.09 -6.71 -1.93
CA ARG A 26 17.01 -5.56 -2.06
C ARG A 26 16.31 -4.21 -2.02
N ILE A 27 15.10 -4.12 -2.56
CA ILE A 27 14.31 -2.88 -2.50
C ILE A 27 13.83 -2.65 -1.06
N ALA A 28 13.30 -3.68 -0.40
CA ALA A 28 12.84 -3.57 0.98
C ALA A 28 13.95 -3.18 1.97
N HIS A 29 15.20 -3.50 1.65
CA HIS A 29 16.39 -3.15 2.44
C HIS A 29 17.23 -2.02 1.82
N ASP A 30 16.70 -1.26 0.86
CA ASP A 30 17.44 -0.15 0.23
C ASP A 30 17.59 1.00 1.23
N SER A 31 18.83 1.44 1.48
CA SER A 31 19.10 2.47 2.48
C SER A 31 18.40 3.78 2.17
N ARG A 32 18.17 4.14 0.90
CA ARG A 32 17.46 5.38 0.56
C ARG A 32 16.02 5.40 1.06
N ILE A 33 15.39 4.22 1.14
CA ILE A 33 14.05 4.04 1.69
C ILE A 33 14.14 3.97 3.22
N LEU A 34 15.06 3.18 3.76
CA LEU A 34 15.21 3.00 5.20
C LEU A 34 15.62 4.28 5.93
N ASP A 35 16.50 5.10 5.35
CA ASP A 35 16.90 6.40 5.91
C ASP A 35 15.69 7.34 6.03
N ALA A 36 14.80 7.37 5.02
CA ALA A 36 13.59 8.17 5.05
C ALA A 36 12.54 7.64 6.05
N VAL A 37 12.48 6.31 6.26
CA VAL A 37 11.64 5.69 7.27
C VAL A 37 12.18 5.96 8.67
N GLU A 38 13.50 5.88 8.86
CA GLU A 38 14.19 6.17 10.12
C GLU A 38 13.89 7.59 10.61
N ASP A 39 13.87 8.57 9.71
CA ASP A 39 13.49 9.95 10.02
C ASP A 39 12.08 10.08 10.62
N ILE A 40 11.20 9.10 10.42
CA ILE A 40 9.80 9.11 10.88
C ILE A 40 9.61 8.25 12.13
N ILE A 41 10.11 7.01 12.15
CA ILE A 41 9.82 6.02 13.21
C ILE A 41 11.01 5.72 14.12
N GLY A 42 12.20 6.22 13.80
CA GLY A 42 13.43 5.96 14.52
C GLY A 42 14.23 4.78 13.97
N HIS A 43 15.34 4.46 14.64
CA HIS A 43 16.41 3.60 14.12
C HIS A 43 16.05 2.11 14.03
N ASP A 44 15.21 1.61 14.93
CA ASP A 44 14.93 0.18 15.06
C ASP A 44 13.84 -0.26 14.07
N ILE A 45 14.24 -0.45 12.81
CA ILE A 45 13.31 -0.77 11.71
C ILE A 45 13.21 -2.28 11.49
N LEU A 46 11.96 -2.78 11.40
CA LEU A 46 11.63 -4.14 10.95
C LEU A 46 10.73 -4.06 9.71
N VAL A 47 11.10 -4.77 8.63
CA VAL A 47 10.20 -5.00 7.49
C VAL A 47 9.16 -6.05 7.88
N ALA A 48 7.98 -5.62 8.33
CA ALA A 48 6.90 -6.52 8.76
C ALA A 48 6.28 -7.30 7.58
N GLY A 49 6.30 -6.73 6.38
CA GLY A 49 5.77 -7.34 5.17
C GLY A 49 5.89 -6.44 3.95
N THR A 50 5.60 -6.99 2.77
CA THR A 50 5.54 -6.22 1.51
C THR A 50 4.32 -6.63 0.72
N THR A 51 3.71 -5.71 -0.02
CA THR A 51 2.64 -6.04 -0.96
C THR A 51 2.90 -5.37 -2.30
N LEU A 52 2.80 -6.14 -3.38
CA LEU A 52 2.79 -5.60 -4.74
C LEU A 52 1.36 -5.18 -5.12
N PHE A 53 1.11 -3.88 -5.18
CA PHE A 53 -0.15 -3.32 -5.68
C PHE A 53 -0.05 -3.05 -7.19
N ILE A 54 -0.61 -3.96 -7.99
CA ILE A 54 -0.60 -3.87 -9.45
C ILE A 54 -2.03 -3.63 -9.93
N LYS A 55 -2.25 -2.45 -10.54
CA LYS A 55 -3.48 -2.13 -11.28
C LYS A 55 -3.24 -2.45 -12.75
N GLU A 56 -3.91 -3.49 -13.23
CA GLU A 56 -3.81 -3.89 -14.63
C GLU A 56 -4.50 -2.85 -15.52
N PRO A 57 -4.01 -2.58 -16.73
CA PRO A 57 -4.65 -1.64 -17.65
C PRO A 57 -6.08 -2.09 -17.97
N GLU A 58 -6.97 -1.11 -18.16
CA GLU A 58 -8.37 -1.34 -18.54
C GLU A 58 -9.17 -2.18 -17.53
N THR A 59 -8.76 -2.18 -16.25
CA THR A 59 -9.52 -2.81 -15.16
C THR A 59 -10.18 -1.76 -14.25
N GLU A 60 -11.34 -2.12 -13.69
CA GLU A 60 -12.08 -1.26 -12.75
C GLU A 60 -11.62 -1.43 -11.28
N GLY A 61 -10.51 -2.17 -11.07
CA GLY A 61 -9.97 -2.49 -9.76
C GLY A 61 -9.63 -1.24 -8.95
N PHE A 62 -10.23 -1.11 -7.77
CA PHE A 62 -10.00 0.04 -6.88
C PHE A 62 -9.70 -0.39 -5.45
N ILE A 63 -9.16 0.55 -4.68
CA ILE A 63 -8.95 0.40 -3.24
C ILE A 63 -9.80 1.49 -2.57
N SER A 64 -10.76 1.08 -1.74
CA SER A 64 -11.63 2.00 -1.00
C SER A 64 -10.87 2.77 0.09
N TRP A 65 -11.51 3.81 0.63
CA TRP A 65 -10.97 4.57 1.76
C TRP A 65 -10.70 3.68 2.97
N HIS A 66 -9.48 3.69 3.49
CA HIS A 66 -9.07 2.79 4.56
C HIS A 66 -7.88 3.34 5.37
N GLN A 67 -7.59 2.69 6.51
CA GLN A 67 -6.39 2.89 7.31
C GLN A 67 -5.66 1.56 7.48
N ASP A 68 -4.43 1.42 6.99
CA ASP A 68 -3.63 0.19 7.05
C ASP A 68 -3.62 -0.46 8.44
N ALA A 69 -3.54 0.34 9.50
CA ALA A 69 -3.49 -0.14 10.87
C ALA A 69 -4.74 -0.92 11.30
N ARG A 70 -5.88 -0.70 10.65
CA ARG A 70 -7.08 -1.52 10.87
C ARG A 70 -6.95 -2.94 10.32
N TYR A 71 -6.09 -3.15 9.32
CA TYR A 71 -5.92 -4.41 8.60
C TYR A 71 -4.73 -5.20 9.13
N ILE A 72 -3.61 -4.49 9.33
CA ILE A 72 -2.33 -5.09 9.65
C ILE A 72 -2.30 -5.58 11.10
N GLY A 73 -3.00 -4.90 12.02
CA GLY A 73 -3.17 -5.35 13.40
C GLY A 73 -1.89 -5.30 14.26
N LEU A 74 -0.88 -4.55 13.81
CA LEU A 74 0.32 -4.28 14.60
C LEU A 74 0.07 -3.12 15.57
N GLU A 75 0.40 -3.34 16.83
CA GLU A 75 0.33 -2.35 17.90
C GLU A 75 1.70 -2.23 18.60
N PRO A 76 2.10 -1.02 19.06
CA PRO A 76 1.41 0.27 18.86
C PRO A 76 1.44 0.75 17.38
N HIS A 77 0.65 1.78 17.05
CA HIS A 77 0.59 2.34 15.69
C HIS A 77 1.75 3.32 15.42
N ASP A 78 2.99 2.89 15.66
CA ASP A 78 4.23 3.66 15.52
C ASP A 78 5.07 3.23 14.31
N TRP A 79 4.40 2.71 13.27
CA TRP A 79 5.00 2.22 12.04
C TRP A 79 4.42 2.94 10.81
N VAL A 80 5.11 2.78 9.67
CA VAL A 80 4.70 3.38 8.39
C VAL A 80 4.74 2.35 7.26
N THR A 81 3.92 2.59 6.23
CA THR A 81 4.03 1.91 4.94
C THR A 81 4.84 2.78 3.98
N ALA A 82 5.99 2.29 3.52
CA ALA A 82 6.73 2.93 2.43
C ALA A 82 6.15 2.48 1.08
N TRP A 83 5.55 3.42 0.32
CA TRP A 83 4.98 3.13 -0.99
C TRP A 83 5.91 3.59 -2.10
N LEU A 84 6.43 2.64 -2.88
CA LEU A 84 7.36 2.88 -3.98
C LEU A 84 6.67 2.73 -5.34
N ALA A 85 6.74 3.76 -6.16
CA ALA A 85 6.27 3.71 -7.54
C ALA A 85 7.27 2.97 -8.43
N ILE A 86 6.84 1.85 -9.03
CA ILE A 86 7.64 1.09 -10.01
C ILE A 86 7.40 1.58 -11.44
N SER A 87 6.22 2.15 -11.70
CA SER A 87 5.82 2.79 -12.95
C SER A 87 5.39 4.24 -12.71
N ASP A 88 5.10 4.99 -13.78
CA ASP A 88 4.41 6.27 -13.64
C ASP A 88 3.08 6.07 -12.91
N VAL A 89 2.77 6.99 -12.00
CA VAL A 89 1.56 6.99 -11.18
C VAL A 89 0.87 8.33 -11.38
N THR A 90 -0.34 8.30 -11.94
CA THR A 90 -1.15 9.47 -12.29
C THR A 90 -2.57 9.30 -11.75
N GLU A 91 -3.35 10.38 -11.77
CA GLU A 91 -4.76 10.29 -11.35
C GLU A 91 -5.56 9.35 -12.28
N GLU A 92 -5.20 9.31 -13.57
CA GLU A 92 -5.87 8.48 -14.58
C GLU A 92 -5.55 6.99 -14.45
N ASN A 93 -4.35 6.63 -13.95
CA ASN A 93 -3.96 5.23 -13.75
C ASN A 93 -4.08 4.76 -12.28
N GLY A 94 -4.71 5.57 -11.45
CA GLY A 94 -5.14 5.18 -10.11
C GLY A 94 -4.11 5.44 -9.01
N CYS A 95 -3.49 6.62 -8.99
CA CYS A 95 -2.69 7.09 -7.86
C CYS A 95 -3.44 7.00 -6.53
N MET A 96 -2.70 6.93 -5.43
CA MET A 96 -3.30 7.04 -4.10
C MET A 96 -3.89 8.44 -3.89
N ARG A 97 -4.96 8.51 -3.10
CA ARG A 97 -5.45 9.75 -2.52
C ARG A 97 -5.31 9.66 -1.01
N MET A 98 -4.79 10.73 -0.41
CA MET A 98 -4.55 10.81 1.03
C MET A 98 -5.38 11.95 1.62
N MET A 99 -5.86 11.80 2.85
CA MET A 99 -6.51 12.88 3.59
C MET A 99 -5.54 13.45 4.63
N PRO A 100 -5.00 14.67 4.45
CA PRO A 100 -3.99 15.22 5.35
C PRO A 100 -4.46 15.31 6.81
N GLY A 101 -3.61 14.87 7.74
CA GLY A 101 -3.82 15.01 9.18
C GLY A 101 -4.71 13.95 9.84
N THR A 102 -5.36 13.06 9.09
CA THR A 102 -6.24 12.02 9.67
C THR A 102 -5.51 11.02 10.55
N HIS A 103 -4.22 10.76 10.30
CA HIS A 103 -3.36 9.89 11.13
C HIS A 103 -3.20 10.36 12.59
N LYS A 104 -3.57 11.60 12.92
CA LYS A 104 -3.49 12.14 14.29
C LYS A 104 -4.71 11.80 15.14
N ALA A 105 -5.78 11.32 14.53
CA ALA A 105 -6.99 10.87 15.21
C ALA A 105 -6.93 9.36 15.47
N PRO A 106 -7.73 8.83 16.41
CA PRO A 106 -7.92 7.39 16.55
C PRO A 106 -8.40 6.73 15.25
N LEU A 107 -8.19 5.42 15.13
CA LEU A 107 -8.75 4.66 14.01
C LEU A 107 -10.27 4.81 13.97
N VAL A 108 -10.82 4.97 12.76
CA VAL A 108 -12.25 5.09 12.54
C VAL A 108 -12.87 3.73 12.20
N GLU A 109 -14.19 3.64 12.33
CA GLU A 109 -14.92 2.44 11.95
C GLU A 109 -14.80 2.18 10.45
N HIS A 110 -14.59 0.91 10.10
CA HIS A 110 -14.59 0.42 8.73
C HIS A 110 -15.75 -0.55 8.58
N VAL A 111 -16.48 -0.45 7.47
CA VAL A 111 -17.57 -1.37 7.11
C VAL A 111 -17.11 -2.29 5.98
N ASP A 112 -17.36 -3.59 6.12
CA ASP A 112 -17.07 -4.57 5.06
C ASP A 112 -18.15 -4.48 3.97
N THR A 113 -17.76 -4.33 2.70
CA THR A 113 -18.71 -4.25 1.57
C THR A 113 -18.64 -5.44 0.61
N TYR A 114 -17.56 -6.24 0.65
CA TYR A 114 -17.35 -7.43 -0.19
C TYR A 114 -17.54 -7.21 -1.71
N GLY A 115 -17.34 -5.99 -2.21
CA GLY A 115 -17.50 -5.67 -3.64
C GLY A 115 -16.50 -6.38 -4.54
N GLU A 116 -16.93 -6.79 -5.74
CA GLU A 116 -16.15 -7.62 -6.67
C GLU A 116 -14.87 -6.93 -7.18
N ASP A 117 -14.91 -5.61 -7.41
CA ASP A 117 -13.79 -4.84 -7.96
C ASP A 117 -12.89 -4.20 -6.90
N ASN A 118 -13.18 -4.42 -5.61
CA ASN A 118 -12.36 -3.88 -4.54
C ASN A 118 -11.17 -4.82 -4.27
N MET A 119 -9.96 -4.28 -4.42
CA MET A 119 -8.72 -5.04 -4.24
C MET A 119 -8.40 -5.33 -2.77
N LEU A 120 -9.14 -4.75 -1.81
CA LEU A 120 -9.06 -5.11 -0.39
C LEU A 120 -9.88 -6.38 -0.13
N THR A 121 -9.29 -7.35 0.56
CA THR A 121 -9.85 -8.70 0.78
C THR A 121 -11.28 -8.78 1.35
N ARG A 122 -11.78 -7.73 2.03
CA ARG A 122 -13.19 -7.68 2.50
C ARG A 122 -13.97 -6.46 1.97
N GLY A 123 -13.43 -5.75 0.98
CA GLY A 123 -14.03 -4.53 0.45
C GLY A 123 -14.24 -3.44 1.51
N GLN A 124 -13.41 -3.40 2.55
CA GLN A 124 -13.60 -2.54 3.70
C GLN A 124 -13.46 -1.07 3.34
N THR A 125 -14.40 -0.24 3.77
CA THR A 125 -14.34 1.21 3.55
C THR A 125 -14.64 1.98 4.83
N VAL A 126 -14.01 3.13 4.97
CA VAL A 126 -14.49 4.18 5.87
C VAL A 126 -15.73 4.81 5.21
N PRO A 127 -16.89 4.85 5.88
CA PRO A 127 -18.08 5.51 5.36
C PRO A 127 -17.98 7.04 5.47
N ASP A 128 -18.81 7.75 4.68
CA ASP A 128 -19.03 9.20 4.79
C ASP A 128 -17.75 10.07 4.67
N VAL A 129 -16.79 9.61 3.87
CA VAL A 129 -15.55 10.35 3.60
C VAL A 129 -15.83 11.57 2.73
N ASP A 130 -15.47 12.75 3.22
CA ASP A 130 -15.49 13.99 2.43
C ASP A 130 -14.28 14.03 1.48
N GLU A 131 -14.46 13.51 0.28
CA GLU A 131 -13.41 13.42 -0.73
C GLU A 131 -12.90 14.78 -1.22
N THR A 132 -13.60 15.88 -0.94
CA THR A 132 -13.11 17.23 -1.30
C THR A 132 -11.87 17.63 -0.49
N LYS A 133 -11.62 16.93 0.63
CA LYS A 133 -10.43 17.11 1.47
C LYS A 133 -9.27 16.19 1.09
N ALA A 134 -9.48 15.29 0.14
CA ALA A 134 -8.45 14.37 -0.30
C ALA A 134 -7.50 15.00 -1.32
N VAL A 135 -6.22 14.67 -1.22
CA VAL A 135 -5.16 15.13 -2.11
C VAL A 135 -4.63 13.94 -2.91
N PRO A 136 -4.56 14.02 -4.26
CA PRO A 136 -3.95 12.97 -5.07
C PRO A 136 -2.42 12.95 -4.87
N VAL A 137 -1.82 11.77 -5.00
CA VAL A 137 -0.38 11.55 -4.82
C VAL A 137 0.21 10.93 -6.09
N PRO A 138 0.31 11.69 -7.20
CA PRO A 138 0.99 11.23 -8.40
C PRO A 138 2.50 11.15 -8.18
N LEU A 139 3.14 10.12 -8.72
CA LEU A 139 4.58 9.87 -8.57
C LEU A 139 5.20 9.43 -9.90
N LYS A 140 6.49 9.71 -10.05
CA LYS A 140 7.33 9.11 -11.08
C LYS A 140 7.93 7.80 -10.55
N PRO A 141 8.36 6.88 -11.43
CA PRO A 141 9.09 5.69 -10.97
C PRO A 141 10.34 6.08 -10.18
N GLY A 142 10.57 5.40 -9.06
CA GLY A 142 11.76 5.58 -8.22
C GLY A 142 11.57 6.54 -7.06
#